data_AF-A0A7C9I0R2-F1
#
_entry.id   AF-A0A7C9I0R2-F1
#
_cell.length_a   1.000
_cell.length_b   1.000
_cell.length_c   1.000
_cell.angle_alpha   90.00
_cell.angle_beta   90.00
_cell.angle_gamma   90.00
#
_symmetry.space_group_name_H-M   'P 1'
#
loop_
_entity.id
_entity.type
_entity.pdbx_description
1 polymer ?
#
loop_
_entity_poly.entity_id
_entity_poly.type
_entity_poly.pdbx_seq_one_letter_code
_entity_poly.pdbx_strand_id
1 'polypeptide(L)' 'MTGNKNSTATTPRRRGFASMDPDRQRTIAAAGGRAAHASGNAHRFTSEEARAAGRKGGQASPRTGVRR' A
#
# COMPACT_ATOMS: atom_id res chain seq x y z
N MET A 1 33.74 -3.41 -35.96
CA MET A 1 32.80 -4.13 -35.05
C MET A 1 33.47 -4.14 -33.68
N THR A 2 32.96 -3.51 -32.63
CA THR A 2 31.76 -3.90 -31.87
C THR A 2 31.14 -2.70 -31.14
N GLY A 3 29.83 -2.50 -31.30
CA GLY A 3 29.08 -1.46 -30.59
C GLY A 3 28.87 -1.81 -29.11
N ASN A 4 29.23 -0.88 -28.22
CA ASN A 4 28.94 -0.94 -26.80
C ASN A 4 27.45 -0.56 -26.59
N LYS A 5 26.61 -1.56 -26.33
CA LYS A 5 25.16 -1.35 -26.12
C LYS A 5 24.90 -0.89 -24.69
N ASN A 6 24.59 0.39 -24.55
CA ASN A 6 23.92 0.97 -23.39
C ASN A 6 22.66 0.18 -23.04
N SER A 7 22.54 -0.26 -21.77
CA SER A 7 21.26 -0.64 -21.14
C SER A 7 21.42 -0.72 -19.62
N THR A 8 21.69 0.39 -18.94
CA THR A 8 21.34 0.50 -17.52
C THR A 8 19.96 1.15 -17.40
N ALA A 9 18.98 0.56 -18.09
CA ALA A 9 17.60 0.70 -17.66
C ALA A 9 17.54 -0.01 -16.30
N THR A 10 17.64 0.78 -15.23
CA THR A 10 17.62 0.32 -13.84
C THR A 10 16.32 -0.44 -13.60
N THR A 11 16.29 -1.72 -13.94
CA THR A 11 15.27 -2.64 -13.48
C THR A 11 15.43 -2.63 -11.97
N PRO A 12 14.43 -2.15 -11.20
CA PRO A 12 14.56 -2.09 -9.76
C PRO A 12 14.78 -3.52 -9.27
N ARG A 13 16.02 -3.80 -8.86
CA ARG A 13 16.37 -5.09 -8.29
C ARG A 13 15.47 -5.22 -7.07
N ARG A 14 14.62 -6.25 -7.05
CA ARG A 14 13.83 -6.56 -5.86
C ARG A 14 14.83 -6.62 -4.70
N ARG A 15 14.73 -5.66 -3.78
CA ARG A 15 15.47 -5.58 -2.52
C ARG A 15 14.48 -5.24 -1.40
N GLY A 16 14.86 -5.53 -0.16
CA GLY A 16 14.04 -5.21 1.02
C GLY A 16 12.74 -6.02 1.08
N PHE A 17 11.66 -5.40 1.57
CA PHE A 17 10.39 -6.07 1.88
C PHE A 17 9.81 -6.87 0.70
N ALA A 18 9.87 -6.31 -0.52
CA ALA A 18 9.33 -6.93 -1.72
C ALA A 18 10.11 -8.17 -2.22
N SER A 19 11.25 -8.50 -1.58
CA SER A 19 12.12 -9.63 -1.94
C SER A 19 12.12 -10.74 -0.90
N MET A 20 11.43 -10.52 0.23
CA MET A 20 11.28 -11.54 1.26
C MET A 20 10.35 -12.65 0.78
N ASP A 21 10.40 -13.78 1.47
CA ASP A 21 9.42 -14.85 1.30
C ASP A 21 7.97 -14.35 1.53
N PRO A 22 6.98 -14.77 0.73
CA PRO A 22 5.58 -14.32 0.86
C PRO A 22 4.97 -14.51 2.24
N ASP A 23 5.29 -15.58 2.96
CA ASP A 23 4.71 -15.84 4.28
C ASP A 23 5.34 -14.94 5.35
N ARG A 24 6.64 -14.64 5.19
CA ARG A 24 7.33 -13.64 6.01
C ARG A 24 6.79 -12.23 5.75
N GLN A 25 6.53 -11.87 4.49
CA GLN A 25 5.90 -10.58 4.14
C GLN A 25 4.52 -10.44 4.78
N ARG A 26 3.66 -11.47 4.66
CA ARG A 26 2.33 -11.49 5.29
C ARG A 26 2.40 -11.31 6.80
N THR A 27 3.32 -12.01 7.46
CA THR A 27 3.48 -11.95 8.91
C THR A 27 3.89 -10.54 9.35
N ILE A 28 4.85 -9.91 8.67
CA ILE A 28 5.30 -8.56 8.98
C ILE A 28 4.20 -7.53 8.67
N ALA A 29 3.50 -7.66 7.55
CA ALA A 29 2.36 -6.80 7.21
C ALA A 29 1.24 -6.91 8.26
N ALA A 30 0.90 -8.12 8.68
CA ALA A 30 -0.09 -8.37 9.72
C ALA A 30 0.35 -7.82 11.09
N ALA A 31 1.63 -7.95 11.43
CA ALA A 31 2.20 -7.37 12.63
C ALA A 31 2.16 -5.83 12.61
N GLY A 32 2.51 -5.21 11.47
CA GLY A 32 2.42 -3.75 11.29
C GLY A 32 1.00 -3.22 11.41
N GLY A 33 0.02 -3.89 10.80
CA GLY A 33 -1.39 -3.53 10.93
C GLY A 33 -1.90 -3.64 12.36
N ARG A 34 -1.59 -4.75 13.05
CA ARG A 34 -1.95 -4.93 14.47
C ARG A 34 -1.28 -3.91 15.37
N ALA A 35 0.00 -3.61 15.14
CA ALA A 35 0.73 -2.60 15.91
C ALA A 35 0.17 -1.19 15.70
N ALA A 36 -0.23 -0.83 14.48
CA ALA A 36 -0.87 0.44 14.18
C ALA A 36 -2.26 0.57 14.85
N HIS A 37 -3.01 -0.53 14.95
CA HIS A 37 -4.27 -0.54 15.70
C HIS A 37 -4.05 -0.51 17.22
N ALA A 38 -3.06 -1.26 17.72
CA ALA A 38 -2.77 -1.38 19.14
C ALA A 38 -2.09 -0.15 19.74
N SER A 39 -1.33 0.61 18.94
CA SER A 39 -0.62 1.82 19.40
C SER A 39 -1.54 2.96 19.83
N GLY A 40 -2.86 2.81 19.68
CA GLY A 40 -3.83 3.62 20.43
C GLY A 40 -3.89 5.11 20.04
N ASN A 41 -3.14 5.55 19.03
CA ASN A 41 -3.30 6.88 18.44
C ASN A 41 -4.56 6.99 17.55
N ALA A 42 -5.44 6.00 17.63
CA ALA A 42 -6.71 5.99 16.94
C ALA A 42 -7.68 6.90 17.71
N HIS A 43 -7.88 8.11 17.18
CA HIS A 43 -9.04 8.93 17.50
C HIS A 43 -10.28 8.03 17.49
N ARG A 44 -10.98 7.95 18.62
CA ARG A 44 -12.23 7.20 18.70
C ARG A 44 -13.25 7.99 17.90
N PHE A 45 -13.34 7.68 16.61
CA PHE A 45 -14.30 8.32 15.72
C PHE A 45 -15.69 8.20 16.31
N THR A 46 -16.31 9.35 16.55
CA THR A 46 -17.75 9.41 16.79
C THR A 46 -18.47 8.89 15.53
N SER A 47 -19.70 8.41 15.68
CA SER A 47 -20.49 7.92 14.54
C SER A 47 -20.63 8.96 13.42
N GLU A 48 -20.61 10.24 13.79
CA GLU A 48 -20.66 11.36 12.86
C GLU A 48 -19.38 11.49 12.03
N GLU A 49 -18.21 11.44 12.68
CA GLU A 49 -16.93 11.58 11.98
C GLU A 49 -16.62 10.37 11.10
N ALA A 50 -16.97 9.15 11.54
CA ALA A 50 -16.87 7.95 10.71
C ALA A 50 -17.71 8.09 9.42
N ARG A 51 -18.93 8.65 9.53
CA ARG A 51 -19.81 8.93 8.39
C ARG A 51 -19.23 10.02 7.47
N ALA A 52 -18.62 11.07 8.03
CA ALA A 52 -17.96 12.12 7.26
C ALA A 52 -16.75 11.57 6.49
N ALA A 53 -15.89 10.78 7.15
CA ALA A 53 -14.74 10.14 6.53
C ALA A 53 -15.17 9.15 5.43
N GLY A 54 -16.20 8.33 5.67
CA GLY A 54 -16.76 7.41 4.68
C GLY A 54 -17.32 8.14 3.45
N ARG A 55 -18.06 9.23 3.64
CA ARG A 55 -18.53 10.08 2.53
C ARG A 55 -17.38 10.67 1.73
N LYS A 56 -16.34 11.19 2.40
CA LYS A 56 -15.15 11.75 1.74
C LYS A 56 -14.39 10.68 0.96
N GLY A 57 -14.21 9.48 1.52
CA GLY A 57 -13.57 8.35 0.84
C GLY A 57 -14.35 7.87 -0.38
N GLY A 58 -15.68 7.82 -0.29
CA GLY A 58 -16.55 7.48 -1.42
C GLY A 58 -16.57 8.53 -2.54
N GLN A 59 -16.34 9.80 -2.21
CA GLN A 59 -16.16 10.86 -3.21
C GLN A 59 -14.76 10.81 -3.85
N ALA A 60 -13.74 10.47 -3.08
CA ALA A 60 -12.35 10.36 -3.54
C ALA A 60 -12.11 9.12 -4.43
N SER A 61 -12.94 8.09 -4.30
CA SER A 61 -13.02 6.99 -5.26
C SER A 61 -14.24 7.21 -6.15
N PRO A 62 -14.14 8.05 -7.21
CA PRO A 62 -15.12 7.97 -8.27
C PRO A 62 -15.11 6.52 -8.75
N ARG A 63 -16.30 5.93 -8.90
CA ARG A 63 -16.48 4.57 -9.44
C ARG A 63 -15.93 4.53 -10.87
N THR A 64 -14.62 4.50 -11.04
CA THR A 64 -13.95 4.25 -12.32
C THR A 64 -14.01 2.75 -12.58
N GLY A 65 -15.24 2.28 -12.78
CA GLY A 65 -15.56 1.07 -13.49
C GLY A 65 -15.88 1.44 -14.92
N VAL A 66 -14.90 1.99 -15.64
CA VAL A 66 -14.90 1.88 -17.10
C VAL A 66 -14.60 0.42 -17.39
N ARG A 67 -15.66 -0.37 -17.52
CA ARG A 67 -15.58 -1.69 -18.14
C ARG A 67 -15.18 -1.43 -19.60
N ARG A 68 -14.00 -1.92 -19.97
CA ARG A 68 -13.65 -2.16 -21.37
C ARG A 68 -14.50 -3.29 -21.92
#